data_AF-A0A357X0D6-F1
#
_entry.id   AF-A0A357X0D6-F1
#
_cell.length_a   1.000
_cell.length_b   1.000
_cell.length_c   1.000
_cell.angle_alpha   90.00
_cell.angle_beta   90.00
_cell.angle_gamma   90.00
#
_symmetry.space_group_name_H-M   'P 1'
#
loop_
_entity.id
_entity.type
_entity.pdbx_description
1 polymer ?
#
loop_
_entity_poly.entity_id
_entity_poly.type
_entity_poly.pdbx_seq_one_letter_code
_entity_poly.pdbx_strand_id
1 'polypeptide(L)' 'NFCSYVCPHAVIRPVIMNAEEAENAPEGMKSKPATGLPGYQFAMTVSTLDCTGCGSCASVCPGMKGN' A
#
# COMPACT_ATOMS: atom_id res chain seq x y z
N ASN A 1 7.78 -2.68 -0.51
CA ASN A 1 6.94 -2.38 -1.70
C ASN A 1 6.94 -3.48 -2.78
N PHE A 2 7.19 -4.76 -2.45
CA PHE A 2 7.28 -5.85 -3.45
C PHE A 2 5.97 -6.10 -4.22
N CYS A 3 4.83 -6.08 -3.52
CA CYS A 3 3.52 -6.31 -4.13
C CYS A 3 3.17 -5.29 -5.21
N SER A 4 3.62 -4.03 -5.07
CA SER A 4 3.46 -2.98 -6.07
C SER A 4 4.40 -3.18 -7.24
N TYR A 5 5.67 -3.47 -6.96
CA TYR A 5 6.71 -3.68 -7.97
C TYR A 5 6.36 -4.82 -8.94
N VAL A 6 5.79 -5.92 -8.44
CA VAL A 6 5.47 -7.09 -9.27
C VAL A 6 4.15 -6.95 -10.03
N CYS A 7 3.31 -5.98 -9.69
CA CYS A 7 1.97 -5.90 -10.28
C CYS A 7 2.05 -5.48 -11.76
N PRO A 8 1.66 -6.34 -12.72
CA PRO A 8 1.84 -6.05 -14.15
C PRO A 8 0.87 -5.00 -14.70
N HIS A 9 -0.09 -4.55 -13.89
CA HIS A 9 -1.13 -3.58 -14.25
C HIS A 9 -1.05 -2.30 -13.39
N ALA A 10 -0.05 -2.22 -12.50
CA ALA A 10 0.12 -1.11 -11.56
C ALA A 10 -1.12 -0.81 -10.70
N VAL A 11 -1.91 -1.82 -10.29
CA VAL A 11 -3.18 -1.58 -9.56
C VAL A 11 -3.01 -1.51 -8.05
N ILE A 12 -1.93 -2.06 -7.52
CA ILE A 12 -1.60 -2.01 -6.09
C ILE A 12 -0.43 -1.04 -5.88
N ARG A 13 -0.65 0.05 -5.14
CA ARG A 13 0.27 1.19 -5.07
C ARG A 13 0.53 1.63 -3.62
N PRO A 14 1.80 1.87 -3.24
CA PRO A 14 2.13 2.45 -1.95
C PRO A 14 1.77 3.94 -1.95
N VAL A 15 1.26 4.42 -0.81
CA VAL A 15 0.97 5.83 -0.58
C VAL A 15 1.69 6.26 0.69
N ILE A 16 2.40 7.37 0.62
CA ILE A 16 3.00 8.05 1.77
C ILE A 16 2.21 9.34 1.98
N MET A 17 1.78 9.57 3.21
CA MET A 17 0.98 10.73 3.59
C MET A 17 1.66 11.44 4.75
N ASN A 18 1.73 12.76 4.69
CA ASN A 18 2.05 13.58 5.86
C ASN A 18 0.86 13.60 6.84
N ALA A 19 1.00 14.29 7.98
CA ALA A 19 -0.04 14.32 9.01
C ALA A 19 -1.38 14.89 8.50
N GLU A 20 -1.34 16.01 7.76
CA GLU A 20 -2.54 16.67 7.22
C GLU A 20 -3.22 15.79 6.15
N GLU A 21 -2.45 15.16 5.26
CA GLU A 21 -2.97 14.24 4.25
C GLU A 21 -3.61 13.00 4.88
N ALA A 22 -3.04 12.50 5.98
CA ALA A 22 -3.58 11.35 6.70
C ALA A 22 -4.87 11.70 7.46
N GLU A 23 -4.99 12.91 8.01
CA GLU A 23 -6.21 13.40 8.64
C GLU A 23 -7.35 13.60 7.64
N ASN A 24 -7.02 14.04 6.42
CA ASN A 24 -7.98 14.23 5.34
C ASN A 24 -8.23 12.97 4.49
N ALA A 25 -7.67 11.83 4.88
CA ALA A 25 -7.85 10.58 4.15
C ALA A 25 -9.33 10.13 4.17
N PRO A 26 -9.82 9.46 3.11
CA PRO A 26 -11.18 8.94 3.08
C PRO A 26 -11.51 8.07 4.29
N GLU A 27 -12.78 8.13 4.74
CA GLU A 27 -13.24 7.35 5.88
C GLU A 27 -12.94 5.85 5.69
N GLY A 28 -12.37 5.23 6.73
CA GLY A 28 -11.99 3.81 6.70
C GLY A 28 -10.71 3.49 5.94
N MET A 29 -9.96 4.48 5.44
CA MET A 29 -8.65 4.26 4.83
C MET A 29 -7.68 3.65 5.85
N LYS A 30 -7.17 2.45 5.55
CA LYS A 30 -6.23 1.73 6.42
C LYS A 30 -4.80 2.21 6.16
N SER A 31 -4.14 2.72 7.19
CA SER A 31 -2.74 3.14 7.15
C SER A 31 -1.99 2.67 8.41
N LYS A 32 -0.66 2.78 8.37
CA LYS A 32 0.24 2.55 9.50
C LYS A 32 1.39 3.56 9.45
N PRO A 33 2.08 3.84 10.56
CA PRO A 33 3.30 4.66 10.52
C PRO A 33 4.30 4.12 9.50
N ALA A 34 4.90 5.01 8.71
CA ALA A 34 5.86 4.64 7.69
C ALA A 34 7.20 4.21 8.31
N THR A 35 7.71 3.05 7.91
CA THR A 35 9.03 2.56 8.35
C THR A 35 10.14 3.38 7.70
N GLY A 36 11.07 3.91 8.49
CA GLY A 36 12.22 4.69 8.01
C GLY A 36 11.89 6.13 7.59
N LEU A 37 10.63 6.57 7.74
CA LEU A 37 10.15 7.91 7.44
C LEU A 37 9.31 8.45 8.61
N PRO A 38 9.95 8.92 9.69
CA PRO A 38 9.23 9.42 10.87
C PRO A 38 8.27 10.55 10.53
N GLY A 39 7.09 10.54 11.14
CA GLY A 39 6.06 11.55 10.92
C GLY A 39 5.15 11.33 9.69
N TYR A 40 5.43 10.31 8.88
CA TYR A 40 4.60 9.93 7.74
C TYR A 40 3.76 8.69 8.03
N GLN A 41 2.61 8.60 7.39
CA GLN A 41 1.76 7.41 7.32
C GLN A 41 1.97 6.70 5.99
N PHE A 42 1.89 5.38 6.01
CA PHE A 42 1.98 4.50 4.86
C PHE A 42 0.68 3.71 4.69
N ALA A 43 0.17 3.66 3.47
CA ALA A 43 -0.96 2.83 3.10
C ALA A 43 -0.63 2.03 1.84
N MET A 44 -1.16 0.80 1.77
CA MET A 44 -1.21 0.03 0.54
C MET A 44 -2.62 0.07 -0.03
N THR A 45 -2.78 0.65 -1.20
CA THR A 45 -4.08 0.81 -1.87
C THR A 45 -4.17 -0.09 -3.08
N VAL A 46 -5.39 -0.52 -3.42
CA VAL A 46 -5.67 -1.37 -4.58
C VAL A 46 -6.81 -0.76 -5.37
N SER A 47 -6.58 -0.50 -6.66
CA SER A 47 -7.67 -0.24 -7.61
C SER A 47 -8.32 -1.57 -7.96
N THR A 48 -9.46 -1.85 -7.32
CA THR A 48 -10.17 -3.13 -7.48
C THR A 48 -10.79 -3.27 -8.86
N LEU A 49 -11.23 -2.17 -9.48
CA LEU A 49 -11.84 -2.17 -10.80
C LEU A 49 -10.84 -2.40 -11.95
N ASP A 50 -9.58 -2.04 -11.75
CA ASP A 50 -8.50 -2.29 -12.71
C ASP A 50 -7.80 -3.64 -12.48
N CYS A 51 -8.07 -4.29 -11.34
CA CYS A 51 -7.42 -5.52 -10.95
C CYS A 51 -7.92 -6.71 -11.78
N THR A 52 -6.98 -7.48 -12.34
CA THR A 52 -7.29 -8.68 -13.13
C THR A 52 -7.29 -9.98 -12.32
N GLY A 53 -7.03 -9.93 -11.01
CA GLY A 53 -7.06 -11.10 -10.14
C GLY A 53 -5.88 -12.08 -10.31
N CYS A 54 -4.78 -11.69 -10.97
CA CYS A 54 -3.64 -12.58 -11.24
C CYS A 54 -2.91 -13.13 -9.99
N GLY A 55 -3.08 -12.53 -8.81
CA GLY A 55 -2.51 -13.03 -7.55
C GLY A 55 -1.00 -12.81 -7.35
N SER A 56 -0.28 -12.25 -8.32
CA SER A 56 1.18 -12.04 -8.23
C SER A 56 1.60 -11.21 -7.01
N CYS A 57 0.80 -10.22 -6.62
CA CYS A 57 1.08 -9.40 -5.44
C CYS A 57 1.00 -10.19 -4.12
N ALA A 58 0.11 -11.18 -4.04
CA ALA A 58 -0.06 -12.03 -2.87
C ALA A 58 1.06 -13.08 -2.79
N SER A 59 1.48 -13.66 -3.93
CA SER A 59 2.53 -14.69 -3.95
C SER A 59 3.90 -14.17 -3.52
N VAL A 60 4.22 -12.91 -3.83
CA VAL A 60 5.51 -12.30 -3.44
C VAL A 60 5.48 -11.63 -2.07
N CYS A 61 4.33 -11.60 -1.38
CA CYS A 61 4.21 -10.86 -0.13
C CYS A 61 5.05 -11.52 0.98
N PRO A 62 6.05 -10.83 1.55
CA PRO A 62 6.82 -11.38 2.69
C PRO A 62 5.98 -11.43 3.98
N GLY A 63 4.79 -10.82 3.99
CA GLY A 63 3.95 -10.68 5.17
C GLY A 63 4.68 -9.97 6.31
N MET A 64 4.42 -10.40 7.54
CA MET A 64 5.11 -9.88 8.73
C MET A 64 6.49 -10.52 8.94
N LYS A 65 6.94 -11.45 8.08
CA LYS A 65 8.28 -12.04 8.19
C LYS A 65 9.40 -11.09 7.74
N GLY A 66 9.05 -9.99 7.05
CA GLY A 66 10.00 -8.99 6.56
C GLY A 66 10.00 -7.67 7.33
N ASN A 67 9.35 -7.61 8.50
CA ASN A 67 9.38 -6.46 9.42
C ASN A 67 10.30 -6.72 10.60
#